data_AF-A0A0N8PWU5-F1
#
_entry.id   AF-A0A0N8PWU5-F1
#
_cell.length_a   1.000
_cell.length_b   1.000
_cell.length_c   1.000
_cell.angle_alpha   90.00
_cell.angle_beta   90.00
_cell.angle_gamma   90.00
#
_symmetry.space_group_name_H-M   'P 1'
#
loop_
_entity.id
_entity.type
_entity.pdbx_description
1 polymer ?
#
loop_
_entity_poly.entity_id
_entity_poly.type
_entity_poly.pdbx_seq_one_letter_code
_entity_poly.pdbx_strand_id
1 'polypeptide(L)'
;MNERLQKMENLAWKISDERKGEEDVIAVLLFGSVAKGNVHPESDIDIVIVKDSEEHLMRRNESFMGGIKIELWEHSCSFYERLFKREWQPKQMFLYSLPLNILQECKVLYDRESKFEKFKKNAMKWNWPQNCKEFIKDKLRRALDNYKERDYDKFERLVYLRKLFLLDTCRRLLDIGKPVSIRNKDYYLKCKEHFSLRDFEMIFGKIPDIEEIESLVERTIDIFHSEVKNREPWTELKDAENYLESKNDFMATISLQNGAYYLGCEGLSNRNVEMENEGFLYPESEIELIEKLRERWTEFYDIYRKVHNVDAWHEKEIDFTFGYLLKRLEQVEFKYLSSK
;
A
#
# COMPACT_ATOMS: atom_id res chain seq x y z
N MET A 1 -1.83 -13.62 -28.85
CA MET A 1 -2.04 -12.39 -28.07
C MET A 1 -3.41 -12.51 -27.41
N ASN A 2 -3.53 -12.27 -26.11
CA ASN A 2 -4.78 -12.44 -25.38
C ASN A 2 -5.86 -11.47 -25.92
N GLU A 3 -6.97 -11.98 -26.44
CA GLU A 3 -8.05 -11.17 -27.03
C GLU A 3 -8.60 -10.12 -26.07
N ARG A 4 -8.66 -10.44 -24.76
CA ARG A 4 -9.08 -9.49 -23.73
C ARG A 4 -8.09 -8.35 -23.58
N LEU A 5 -6.78 -8.66 -23.54
CA LEU A 5 -5.73 -7.63 -23.48
C LEU A 5 -5.83 -6.69 -24.68
N GLN A 6 -5.98 -7.23 -25.90
CA GLN A 6 -6.12 -6.40 -27.09
C GLN A 6 -7.38 -5.52 -27.02
N LYS A 7 -8.51 -6.07 -26.56
CA LYS A 7 -9.75 -5.31 -26.38
C LYS A 7 -9.56 -4.16 -25.38
N MET A 8 -8.89 -4.41 -24.25
CA MET A 8 -8.61 -3.42 -23.22
C MET A 8 -7.64 -2.34 -23.70
N GLU A 9 -6.58 -2.72 -24.42
CA GLU A 9 -5.64 -1.77 -25.03
C GLU A 9 -6.33 -0.89 -26.08
N ASN A 10 -7.16 -1.46 -26.95
CA ASN A 10 -7.93 -0.70 -27.93
C ASN A 10 -8.88 0.30 -27.26
N LEU A 11 -9.52 -0.10 -26.15
CA LEU A 11 -10.39 0.78 -25.39
C LEU A 11 -9.60 1.92 -24.71
N ALA A 12 -8.41 1.63 -24.17
CA ALA A 12 -7.54 2.65 -23.60
C ALA A 12 -7.07 3.66 -24.67
N TRP A 13 -6.71 3.19 -25.88
CA TRP A 13 -6.40 4.06 -27.02
C TRP A 13 -7.58 4.93 -27.42
N LYS A 14 -8.78 4.36 -27.49
CA LYS A 14 -10.01 5.13 -27.79
C LYS A 14 -10.22 6.24 -26.76
N ILE A 15 -10.10 5.94 -25.47
CA ILE A 15 -10.22 6.95 -24.40
C ILE A 15 -9.15 8.03 -24.57
N SER A 16 -7.90 7.64 -24.85
CA SER A 16 -6.82 8.59 -25.10
C SER A 16 -7.12 9.51 -26.30
N ASP A 17 -7.68 8.96 -27.39
CA ASP A 17 -8.03 9.72 -28.58
C ASP A 17 -9.18 10.70 -28.36
N GLU A 18 -10.14 10.34 -27.49
CA GLU A 18 -11.23 11.24 -27.09
C GLU A 18 -10.71 12.38 -26.20
N ARG A 19 -9.78 12.10 -25.28
CA ARG A 19 -9.27 13.07 -24.30
C ARG A 19 -8.19 13.99 -24.82
N LYS A 20 -7.37 13.58 -25.81
CA LYS A 20 -6.26 14.41 -26.33
C LYS A 20 -6.71 15.71 -27.01
N GLY A 21 -8.00 15.87 -27.31
CA GLY A 21 -8.57 17.08 -27.88
C GLY A 21 -8.93 18.16 -26.85
N GLU A 22 -8.90 17.82 -25.55
CA GLU A 22 -9.12 18.77 -24.45
C GLU A 22 -7.88 19.66 -24.28
N GLU A 23 -8.07 20.98 -24.24
CA GLU A 23 -6.97 21.97 -24.26
C GLU A 23 -6.03 21.85 -23.06
N ASP A 24 -6.57 21.46 -21.91
CA ASP A 24 -5.84 21.28 -20.66
C ASP A 24 -5.16 19.91 -20.57
N VAL A 25 -5.36 18.96 -21.48
CA VAL A 25 -4.73 17.64 -21.40
C VAL A 25 -3.29 17.66 -21.98
N ILE A 26 -2.32 17.33 -21.13
CA ILE A 26 -0.89 17.23 -21.50
C ILE A 26 -0.51 15.81 -21.89
N ALA A 27 -1.01 14.82 -21.14
CA ALA A 27 -0.66 13.43 -21.36
C ALA A 27 -1.78 12.47 -20.95
N VAL A 28 -1.77 11.30 -21.58
CA VAL A 28 -2.61 10.16 -21.20
C VAL A 28 -1.71 8.96 -20.97
N LEU A 29 -1.76 8.41 -19.76
CA LEU A 29 -0.90 7.32 -19.32
C LEU A 29 -1.76 6.09 -18.98
N LEU A 30 -1.53 4.98 -19.67
CA LEU A 30 -2.10 3.68 -19.30
C LEU A 30 -1.15 2.98 -18.34
N PHE A 31 -1.62 2.55 -17.17
CA PHE A 31 -0.79 1.83 -16.20
C PHE A 31 -1.47 0.53 -15.74
N GLY A 32 -0.95 -0.09 -14.67
CA GLY A 32 -1.57 -1.28 -14.09
C GLY A 32 -1.41 -2.55 -14.92
N SER A 33 -2.34 -3.48 -14.74
CA SER A 33 -2.29 -4.85 -15.30
C SER A 33 -2.25 -4.87 -16.83
N VAL A 34 -3.01 -3.97 -17.48
CA VAL A 34 -3.07 -3.82 -18.94
C VAL A 34 -1.74 -3.33 -19.50
N ALA A 35 -1.13 -2.30 -18.90
CA ALA A 35 0.18 -1.80 -19.32
C ALA A 35 1.28 -2.87 -19.20
N LYS A 36 1.21 -3.71 -18.17
CA LYS A 36 2.13 -4.84 -17.94
C LYS A 36 1.86 -6.06 -18.83
N GLY A 37 0.71 -6.11 -19.51
CA GLY A 37 0.29 -7.26 -20.32
C GLY A 37 -0.15 -8.48 -19.50
N ASN A 38 -0.40 -8.33 -18.19
CA ASN A 38 -0.82 -9.41 -17.29
C ASN A 38 -2.28 -9.23 -16.86
N VAL A 39 -3.19 -9.40 -17.83
CA VAL A 39 -4.63 -9.20 -17.65
C VAL A 39 -5.30 -10.49 -17.17
N HIS A 40 -6.17 -10.34 -16.18
CA HIS A 40 -7.04 -11.38 -15.62
C HIS A 40 -8.52 -11.05 -15.90
N PRO A 41 -9.46 -11.99 -15.69
CA PRO A 41 -10.90 -11.75 -15.91
C PRO A 41 -11.46 -10.54 -15.16
N GLU A 42 -10.95 -10.28 -13.96
CA GLU A 42 -11.35 -9.15 -13.10
C GLU A 42 -10.57 -7.86 -13.36
N SER A 43 -9.60 -7.86 -14.30
CA SER A 43 -8.79 -6.67 -14.56
C SER A 43 -9.63 -5.55 -15.15
N ASP A 44 -9.39 -4.36 -14.62
CA ASP A 44 -9.84 -3.05 -15.06
C ASP A 44 -8.79 -2.37 -15.96
N ILE A 45 -9.16 -1.20 -16.49
CA ILE A 45 -8.25 -0.33 -17.25
C ILE A 45 -7.93 0.89 -16.41
N ASP A 46 -6.67 0.98 -15.98
CA ASP A 46 -6.13 2.11 -15.22
C ASP A 46 -5.55 3.18 -16.15
N ILE A 47 -6.17 4.37 -16.20
CA ILE A 47 -5.72 5.49 -17.03
C ILE A 47 -5.50 6.73 -16.16
N VAL A 48 -4.38 7.42 -16.36
CA VAL A 48 -4.17 8.78 -15.85
C VAL A 48 -4.31 9.78 -17.00
N ILE A 49 -5.22 10.73 -16.85
CA ILE A 49 -5.29 11.96 -17.63
C ILE A 49 -4.50 13.03 -16.87
N VAL A 50 -3.43 13.52 -17.48
CA VAL A 50 -2.61 14.58 -16.89
C VAL A 50 -3.05 15.92 -17.45
N LYS A 51 -3.52 16.79 -16.56
CA LYS A 51 -3.97 18.14 -16.88
C LYS A 51 -2.91 19.21 -16.61
N ASP A 52 -2.95 20.27 -17.40
CA ASP A 52 -2.15 21.49 -17.29
C ASP A 52 -2.74 22.37 -16.20
N SER A 53 -2.44 22.01 -14.96
CA SER A 53 -2.93 22.71 -13.78
C SER A 53 -1.84 22.78 -12.71
N GLU A 54 -1.81 23.92 -12.03
CA GLU A 54 -0.99 24.15 -10.84
C GLU A 54 -1.68 23.66 -9.56
N GLU A 55 -2.99 23.42 -9.60
CA GLU A 55 -3.73 22.89 -8.47
C GLU A 55 -3.24 21.47 -8.16
N HIS A 56 -3.18 21.09 -6.88
CA HIS A 56 -2.89 19.72 -6.48
C HIS A 56 -4.11 18.82 -6.68
N LEU A 57 -4.41 18.52 -7.94
CA LEU A 57 -5.52 17.68 -8.33
C LEU A 57 -5.11 16.21 -8.42
N MET A 58 -5.74 15.37 -7.61
CA MET A 58 -5.80 13.93 -7.80
C MET A 58 -7.25 13.52 -7.62
N ARG A 59 -7.95 13.27 -8.74
CA ARG A 59 -9.34 12.78 -8.73
C ARG A 59 -9.36 11.40 -9.34
N ARG A 60 -10.25 10.54 -8.82
CA ARG A 60 -10.50 9.21 -9.37
C ARG A 60 -11.98 9.14 -9.72
N ASN A 61 -12.26 8.70 -10.93
CA ASN A 61 -13.59 8.42 -11.41
C ASN A 61 -13.62 6.99 -11.93
N GLU A 62 -14.70 6.27 -11.63
CA GLU A 62 -14.92 4.93 -12.15
C GLU A 62 -16.02 4.97 -13.20
N SER A 63 -15.85 4.20 -14.27
CA SER A 63 -16.87 4.04 -15.32
C SER A 63 -16.82 2.65 -15.92
N PHE A 64 -17.86 2.28 -16.67
CA PHE A 64 -17.92 1.00 -17.36
C PHE A 64 -18.11 1.23 -18.85
N MET A 65 -17.26 0.61 -19.67
CA MET A 65 -17.40 0.63 -21.13
C MET A 65 -17.24 -0.78 -21.70
N GLY A 66 -18.26 -1.25 -22.41
CA GLY A 66 -18.22 -2.58 -23.05
C GLY A 66 -18.06 -3.75 -22.06
N GLY A 67 -18.61 -3.59 -20.84
CA GLY A 67 -18.52 -4.56 -19.75
C GLY A 67 -17.16 -4.58 -19.02
N ILE A 68 -16.30 -3.58 -19.25
CA ILE A 68 -14.98 -3.48 -18.63
C ILE A 68 -14.98 -2.24 -17.73
N LYS A 69 -14.55 -2.42 -16.48
CA LYS A 69 -14.33 -1.31 -15.53
C LYS A 69 -13.14 -0.48 -15.98
N ILE A 70 -13.30 0.84 -15.95
CA ILE A 70 -12.25 1.81 -16.23
C ILE A 70 -12.08 2.68 -15.00
N GLU A 71 -10.85 2.76 -14.51
CA GLU A 71 -10.44 3.68 -13.46
C GLU A 71 -9.69 4.85 -14.08
N LEU A 72 -10.36 6.00 -14.13
CA LEU A 72 -9.81 7.21 -14.70
C LEU A 72 -9.34 8.14 -13.58
N TRP A 73 -8.04 8.37 -13.56
CA TRP A 73 -7.37 9.27 -12.64
C TRP A 73 -7.09 10.60 -13.34
N GLU A 74 -7.45 11.72 -12.73
CA GLU A 74 -7.03 13.05 -13.19
C GLU A 74 -5.93 13.57 -12.28
N HIS A 75 -4.75 13.78 -12.85
CA HIS A 75 -3.59 14.31 -12.13
C HIS A 75 -3.16 15.66 -12.72
N SER A 76 -2.72 16.58 -11.87
CA SER A 76 -2.01 17.76 -12.35
C SER A 76 -0.57 17.47 -12.74
N CYS A 77 -0.08 18.10 -13.81
CA CYS A 77 1.32 17.97 -14.24
C CYS A 77 2.31 18.40 -13.14
N SER A 78 1.93 19.39 -12.33
CA SER A 78 2.72 19.90 -11.20
C SER A 78 3.12 18.80 -10.18
N PHE A 79 2.32 17.73 -10.01
CA PHE A 79 2.68 16.60 -9.16
C PHE A 79 3.94 15.88 -9.64
N TYR A 80 4.01 15.63 -10.95
CA TYR A 80 5.15 14.95 -11.56
C TYR A 80 6.39 15.84 -11.57
N GLU A 81 6.23 17.14 -11.79
CA GLU A 81 7.35 18.08 -11.67
C GLU A 81 7.93 18.11 -10.26
N ARG A 82 7.07 18.21 -9.24
CA ARG A 82 7.52 18.24 -7.83
C ARG A 82 8.18 16.94 -7.39
N LEU A 83 7.71 15.78 -7.89
CA LEU A 83 8.39 14.50 -7.70
C LEU A 83 9.88 14.64 -8.05
N PHE A 84 10.19 15.18 -9.24
CA PHE A 84 11.58 15.32 -9.72
C PHE A 84 12.36 16.48 -9.10
N LYS A 85 11.70 17.52 -8.57
CA LYS A 85 12.37 18.61 -7.83
C LYS A 85 13.01 18.14 -6.52
N ARG A 86 12.46 17.09 -5.88
CA ARG A 86 12.98 16.51 -4.61
C ARG A 86 12.98 17.46 -3.41
N GLU A 87 12.25 18.57 -3.50
CA GLU A 87 12.06 19.55 -2.43
C GLU A 87 10.85 19.17 -1.56
N TRP A 88 10.91 17.99 -0.96
CA TRP A 88 9.82 17.47 -0.14
C TRP A 88 10.35 16.70 1.09
N GLN A 89 9.54 16.67 2.14
CA GLN A 89 9.88 16.03 3.41
C GLN A 89 9.90 14.50 3.27
N PRO A 90 10.81 13.75 3.92
CA PRO A 90 10.92 12.30 3.78
C PRO A 90 9.60 11.53 3.86
N LYS A 91 8.69 11.91 4.77
CA LYS A 91 7.35 11.29 4.90
C LYS A 91 6.52 11.37 3.62
N GLN A 92 6.72 12.38 2.78
CA GLN A 92 6.00 12.56 1.50
C GLN A 92 6.43 11.53 0.44
N MET A 93 7.44 10.69 0.68
CA MET A 93 7.79 9.60 -0.24
C MET A 93 6.61 8.66 -0.51
N PHE A 94 5.71 8.45 0.46
CA PHE A 94 4.51 7.63 0.26
C PHE A 94 3.53 8.27 -0.73
N LEU A 95 3.34 9.59 -0.64
CA LEU A 95 2.53 10.37 -1.59
C LEU A 95 3.12 10.29 -3.01
N TYR A 96 4.43 10.50 -3.13
CA TYR A 96 5.13 10.52 -4.42
C TYR A 96 5.39 9.12 -5.01
N SER A 97 5.17 8.05 -4.24
CA SER A 97 5.37 6.69 -4.73
C SER A 97 4.35 6.28 -5.78
N LEU A 98 3.09 6.72 -5.69
CA LEU A 98 2.07 6.41 -6.70
C LEU A 98 2.42 7.04 -8.08
N PRO A 99 2.68 8.36 -8.21
CA PRO A 99 3.14 8.95 -9.46
C PRO A 99 4.42 8.32 -9.99
N LEU A 100 5.37 7.97 -9.12
CA LEU A 100 6.59 7.28 -9.51
C LEU A 100 6.28 5.88 -10.07
N ASN A 101 5.41 5.10 -9.42
CA ASN A 101 5.02 3.77 -9.89
C ASN A 101 4.32 3.85 -11.24
N ILE A 102 3.40 4.80 -11.42
CA ILE A 102 2.74 5.06 -12.70
C ILE A 102 3.79 5.33 -13.78
N LEU A 103 4.74 6.24 -13.56
CA LEU A 103 5.78 6.54 -14.55
C LEU A 103 6.70 5.35 -14.85
N GLN A 104 6.99 4.50 -13.87
CA GLN A 104 7.85 3.32 -14.07
C GLN A 104 7.16 2.22 -14.89
N GLU A 105 5.83 2.13 -14.82
CA GLU A 105 5.08 1.00 -15.37
C GLU A 105 4.20 1.38 -16.57
N CYS A 106 3.95 2.67 -16.82
CA CYS A 106 2.96 3.08 -17.79
C CYS A 106 3.38 2.84 -19.25
N LYS A 107 2.38 2.73 -20.12
CA LYS A 107 2.45 3.05 -21.55
C LYS A 107 1.96 4.48 -21.73
N VAL A 108 2.76 5.33 -22.37
CA VAL A 108 2.36 6.69 -22.71
C VAL A 108 1.51 6.59 -23.98
N LEU A 109 0.22 6.89 -23.88
CA LEU A 109 -0.70 6.85 -25.01
C LEU A 109 -0.74 8.19 -25.74
N TYR A 110 -0.63 9.29 -24.99
CA TYR A 110 -0.54 10.64 -25.51
C TYR A 110 0.42 11.47 -24.66
N ASP A 111 1.21 12.34 -25.30
CA ASP A 111 2.15 13.26 -24.66
C ASP A 111 2.38 14.46 -25.57
N ARG A 112 1.66 15.56 -25.31
CA ARG A 112 1.60 16.77 -26.13
C ARG A 112 2.99 17.35 -26.43
N GLU A 113 3.89 17.30 -25.45
CA GLU A 113 5.19 17.98 -25.47
C GLU A 113 6.38 17.02 -25.27
N SER A 114 6.14 15.71 -25.38
CA SER A 114 7.14 14.67 -25.08
C SER A 114 7.74 14.80 -23.67
N LYS A 115 6.99 15.38 -22.73
CA LYS A 115 7.42 15.64 -21.35
C LYS A 115 7.32 14.38 -20.49
N PHE A 116 6.27 13.60 -20.67
CA PHE A 116 6.03 12.37 -19.92
C PHE A 116 6.92 11.22 -20.36
N GLU A 117 7.35 11.17 -21.62
CA GLU A 117 8.41 10.27 -22.06
C GLU A 117 9.75 10.56 -21.36
N LYS A 118 10.08 11.85 -21.14
CA LYS A 118 11.26 12.24 -20.36
C LYS A 118 11.10 11.86 -18.88
N PHE A 119 9.95 12.14 -18.28
CA PHE A 119 9.66 11.75 -16.90
C PHE A 119 9.71 10.24 -16.69
N LYS A 120 9.15 9.46 -17.60
CA LYS A 120 9.24 8.00 -17.59
C LYS A 120 10.70 7.53 -17.62
N LYS A 121 11.53 8.06 -18.54
CA LYS A 121 12.97 7.73 -18.59
C LYS A 121 13.69 8.06 -17.28
N ASN A 122 13.35 9.17 -16.64
CA ASN A 122 13.93 9.55 -15.36
C ASN A 122 13.43 8.66 -14.21
N ALA A 123 12.15 8.30 -14.20
CA ALA A 123 11.55 7.40 -13.22
C ALA A 123 12.16 5.99 -13.27
N MET A 124 12.52 5.49 -14.45
CA MET A 124 13.19 4.20 -14.62
C MET A 124 14.61 4.17 -14.03
N LYS A 125 15.25 5.34 -13.85
CA LYS A 125 16.57 5.48 -13.23
C LYS A 125 16.47 6.08 -11.83
N TRP A 126 15.29 6.06 -11.22
CA TRP A 126 15.03 6.72 -9.97
C TRP A 126 15.89 6.13 -8.85
N ASN A 127 16.49 7.01 -8.06
CA ASN A 127 17.10 6.67 -6.78
C ASN A 127 16.52 7.60 -5.73
N TRP A 128 16.01 7.04 -4.64
CA TRP A 128 15.40 7.81 -3.58
C TRP A 128 16.42 8.75 -2.91
N PRO A 129 16.02 9.98 -2.57
CA PRO A 129 16.86 10.89 -1.79
C PRO A 129 17.38 10.25 -0.50
N GLN A 130 18.62 10.57 -0.13
CA GLN A 130 19.31 9.95 1.00
C GLN A 130 18.57 10.16 2.34
N ASN A 131 17.98 11.34 2.54
CA ASN A 131 17.16 11.64 3.71
C ASN A 131 15.93 10.72 3.87
N CYS A 132 15.37 10.18 2.78
CA CYS A 132 14.28 9.19 2.83
C CYS A 132 14.77 7.83 3.34
N LYS A 133 15.95 7.41 2.87
CA LYS A 133 16.60 6.17 3.31
C LYS A 133 16.98 6.26 4.78
N GLU A 134 17.56 7.38 5.21
CA GLU A 134 17.90 7.66 6.60
C GLU A 134 16.67 7.71 7.49
N PHE A 135 15.60 8.37 7.04
CA PHE A 135 14.33 8.40 7.77
C PHE A 135 13.78 7.01 8.06
N ILE A 136 13.74 6.10 7.07
CA ILE A 136 13.30 4.72 7.29
C ILE A 136 14.28 3.93 8.16
N LYS A 137 15.58 4.12 8.01
CA LYS A 137 16.59 3.48 8.87
C LYS A 137 16.45 3.89 10.33
N ASP A 138 16.24 5.18 10.59
CA ASP A 138 16.01 5.69 11.95
C ASP A 138 14.73 5.14 12.55
N LYS A 139 13.65 5.03 11.75
CA LYS A 139 12.41 4.38 12.18
C LYS A 139 12.63 2.91 12.52
N LEU A 140 13.40 2.18 11.70
CA LEU A 140 13.71 0.78 11.94
C LEU A 140 14.53 0.59 13.22
N ARG A 141 15.55 1.42 13.43
CA ARG A 141 16.37 1.39 14.65
C ARG A 141 15.54 1.66 15.90
N ARG A 142 14.70 2.71 15.89
CA ARG A 142 13.81 3.02 17.02
C ARG A 142 12.85 1.88 17.33
N ALA A 143 12.26 1.26 16.31
CA ALA A 143 11.41 0.10 16.51
C ALA A 143 12.18 -1.08 17.14
N LEU A 144 13.42 -1.32 16.73
CA LEU A 144 14.25 -2.37 17.32
C LEU A 144 14.59 -2.08 18.79
N ASP A 145 14.87 -0.82 19.13
CA ASP A 145 15.17 -0.41 20.51
C ASP A 145 13.91 -0.50 21.39
N ASN A 146 12.77 0.04 20.92
CA ASN A 146 11.47 -0.04 21.58
C ASN A 146 11.00 -1.48 21.81
N TYR A 147 11.31 -2.41 20.90
CA TYR A 147 10.98 -3.82 21.08
C TYR A 147 11.74 -4.44 22.27
N LYS A 148 12.97 -4.00 22.54
CA LYS A 148 13.82 -4.55 23.62
C LYS A 148 13.46 -4.00 25.00
N GLU A 149 12.92 -2.79 25.05
CA GLU A 149 12.68 -2.06 26.30
C GLU A 149 11.34 -2.42 26.98
N ARG A 150 10.47 -3.14 26.28
CA ARG A 150 9.11 -3.44 26.75
C ARG A 150 8.79 -4.93 26.61
N ASP A 151 8.03 -5.45 27.58
CA ASP A 151 7.40 -6.76 27.46
C ASP A 151 6.07 -6.61 26.72
N TYR A 152 5.94 -7.32 25.60
CA TYR A 152 4.77 -7.29 24.73
C TYR A 152 3.98 -8.58 24.90
N ASP A 153 2.66 -8.49 24.90
CA ASP A 153 1.84 -9.69 24.84
C ASP A 153 1.96 -10.40 23.47
N LYS A 154 1.39 -11.61 23.37
CA LYS A 154 1.43 -12.42 22.14
C LYS A 154 0.87 -11.68 20.92
N PHE A 155 -0.22 -10.93 21.06
CA PHE A 155 -0.85 -10.22 19.96
C PHE A 155 0.00 -9.03 19.54
N GLU A 156 0.46 -8.25 20.51
CA GLU A 156 1.37 -7.13 20.30
C GLU A 156 2.64 -7.58 19.58
N ARG A 157 3.30 -8.66 20.01
CA ARG A 157 4.50 -9.20 19.34
C ARG A 157 4.26 -9.58 17.88
N LEU A 158 3.12 -10.23 17.59
CA LEU A 158 2.78 -10.63 16.21
C LEU A 158 2.63 -9.41 15.30
N VAL A 159 1.92 -8.38 15.77
CA VAL A 159 1.71 -7.16 14.99
C VAL A 159 3.01 -6.37 14.85
N TYR A 160 3.80 -6.29 15.92
CA TYR A 160 5.12 -5.69 15.91
C TYR A 160 6.02 -6.32 14.84
N LEU A 161 6.08 -7.66 14.81
CA LEU A 161 6.82 -8.43 13.82
C LEU A 161 6.41 -8.08 12.39
N ARG A 162 5.09 -8.04 12.13
CA ARG A 162 4.53 -7.70 10.82
C ARG A 162 4.95 -6.30 10.37
N LYS A 163 4.84 -5.31 11.25
CA LYS A 163 5.23 -3.92 10.93
C LYS A 163 6.72 -3.75 10.75
N LEU A 164 7.52 -4.39 11.60
CA LEU A 164 8.97 -4.39 11.47
C LEU A 164 9.41 -4.98 10.12
N PHE A 165 8.77 -6.06 9.68
CA PHE A 165 9.00 -6.66 8.37
C PHE A 165 8.63 -5.72 7.20
N LEU A 166 7.47 -5.05 7.27
CA LEU A 166 7.06 -4.10 6.23
C LEU A 166 7.99 -2.89 6.19
N LEU A 167 8.49 -2.44 7.33
CA LEU A 167 9.46 -1.35 7.43
C LEU A 167 10.83 -1.73 6.84
N ASP A 168 11.33 -2.94 7.09
CA ASP A 168 12.52 -3.48 6.43
C ASP A 168 12.30 -3.63 4.91
N THR A 169 11.13 -4.10 4.49
CA THR A 169 10.80 -4.20 3.07
C THR A 169 10.75 -2.81 2.42
N CYS A 170 10.20 -1.81 3.11
CA CYS A 170 10.23 -0.41 2.69
C CYS A 170 11.67 0.05 2.47
N ARG A 171 12.56 -0.17 3.44
CA ARG A 171 14.00 0.16 3.30
C ARG A 171 14.61 -0.49 2.06
N ARG A 172 14.37 -1.79 1.86
CA ARG A 172 14.90 -2.54 0.70
C ARG A 172 14.40 -1.98 -0.63
N LEU A 173 13.13 -1.58 -0.72
CA LEU A 173 12.57 -0.94 -1.92
C LEU A 173 13.24 0.42 -2.18
N LEU A 174 13.45 1.22 -1.13
CA LEU A 174 14.15 2.49 -1.26
C LEU A 174 15.60 2.30 -1.77
N ASP A 175 16.29 1.25 -1.31
CA ASP A 175 17.66 0.94 -1.71
C ASP A 175 17.77 0.60 -3.21
N ILE A 176 16.75 -0.01 -3.80
CA ILE A 176 16.70 -0.37 -5.23
C ILE A 176 15.89 0.62 -6.09
N GLY A 177 15.52 1.79 -5.54
CA GLY A 177 14.85 2.85 -6.30
C GLY A 177 13.38 2.56 -6.63
N LYS A 178 12.73 1.62 -5.91
CA LYS A 178 11.35 1.21 -6.16
C LYS A 178 10.34 2.00 -5.30
N PRO A 179 9.10 2.23 -5.80
CA PRO A 179 8.02 2.85 -5.04
C PRO A 179 7.73 2.11 -3.73
N VAL A 180 7.34 2.86 -2.71
CA VAL A 180 6.88 2.33 -1.41
C VAL A 180 5.38 2.57 -1.25
N SER A 181 4.76 2.00 -0.22
CA SER A 181 3.31 2.12 -0.02
C SER A 181 2.96 2.21 1.46
N ILE A 182 1.76 2.67 1.75
CA ILE A 182 1.13 2.54 3.07
C ILE A 182 0.20 1.33 3.11
N ARG A 183 0.21 0.46 2.10
CA ARG A 183 -0.72 -0.66 1.99
C ARG A 183 -0.01 -1.99 2.10
N ASN A 184 -0.47 -2.86 3.01
CA ASN A 184 0.14 -4.18 3.21
C ASN A 184 0.15 -5.02 1.92
N LYS A 185 -0.96 -4.99 1.17
CA LYS A 185 -1.09 -5.75 -0.09
C LYS A 185 -0.05 -5.34 -1.14
N ASP A 186 0.32 -4.06 -1.18
CA ASP A 186 1.31 -3.57 -2.13
C ASP A 186 2.69 -4.16 -1.81
N TYR A 187 3.02 -4.33 -0.52
CA TYR A 187 4.26 -4.99 -0.12
C TYR A 187 4.29 -6.47 -0.50
N TYR A 188 3.15 -7.18 -0.44
CA TYR A 188 3.08 -8.56 -0.94
C TYR A 188 3.43 -8.61 -2.43
N LEU A 189 2.80 -7.76 -3.24
CA LEU A 189 3.07 -7.68 -4.68
C LEU A 189 4.52 -7.27 -4.98
N LYS A 190 5.09 -6.32 -4.23
CA LYS A 190 6.48 -5.91 -4.39
C LYS A 190 7.46 -6.99 -3.92
N CYS A 191 7.13 -7.77 -2.90
CA CYS A 191 7.92 -8.95 -2.52
C CYS A 191 7.90 -10.01 -3.62
N LYS A 192 6.74 -10.25 -4.25
CA LYS A 192 6.63 -11.14 -5.43
C LYS A 192 7.47 -10.66 -6.60
N GLU A 193 7.55 -9.36 -6.82
CA GLU A 193 8.24 -8.76 -7.97
C GLU A 193 9.75 -8.64 -7.77
N HIS A 194 10.22 -8.35 -6.55
CA HIS A 194 11.60 -7.91 -6.32
C HIS A 194 12.36 -8.73 -5.27
N PHE A 195 11.66 -9.48 -4.43
CA PHE A 195 12.24 -10.17 -3.29
C PHE A 195 11.74 -11.63 -3.19
N SER A 196 11.75 -12.19 -1.98
CA SER A 196 11.25 -13.52 -1.68
C SER A 196 9.86 -13.42 -1.05
N LEU A 197 8.88 -14.11 -1.62
CA LEU A 197 7.56 -14.27 -1.01
C LEU A 197 7.60 -15.08 0.28
N ARG A 198 8.58 -15.98 0.41
CA ARG A 198 8.70 -16.89 1.56
C ARG A 198 8.70 -16.14 2.90
N ASP A 199 9.38 -15.00 2.98
CA ASP A 199 9.43 -14.23 4.22
C ASP A 199 8.08 -13.56 4.54
N PHE A 200 7.38 -13.11 3.50
CA PHE A 200 6.06 -12.50 3.65
C PHE A 200 5.05 -13.56 4.10
N GLU A 201 5.01 -14.71 3.42
CA GLU A 201 4.15 -15.84 3.76
C GLU A 201 4.50 -16.43 5.13
N MET A 202 5.77 -16.45 5.52
CA MET A 202 6.16 -16.89 6.86
C MET A 202 5.59 -15.99 7.97
N ILE A 203 5.35 -14.70 7.71
CA ILE A 203 4.94 -13.71 8.73
C ILE A 203 3.42 -13.40 8.67
N PHE A 204 2.82 -13.50 7.49
CA PHE A 204 1.41 -13.21 7.24
C PHE A 204 0.59 -14.46 6.90
N GLY A 205 1.22 -15.61 6.63
CA GLY A 205 0.59 -16.81 6.02
C GLY A 205 -0.45 -17.52 6.86
N LYS A 206 -0.46 -17.31 8.17
CA LYS A 206 -1.51 -17.83 9.05
C LYS A 206 -2.68 -16.86 9.08
N ILE A 207 -3.60 -17.09 8.14
CA ILE A 207 -4.85 -16.33 7.96
C ILE A 207 -6.02 -17.08 8.62
N PRO A 208 -7.13 -16.40 8.96
CA PRO A 208 -8.35 -17.08 9.41
C PRO A 208 -8.89 -18.02 8.32
N ASP A 209 -9.78 -18.95 8.69
CA ASP A 209 -10.50 -19.73 7.68
C ASP A 209 -11.50 -18.87 6.90
N ILE A 210 -11.97 -19.36 5.75
CA ILE A 210 -12.80 -18.57 4.84
C ILE A 210 -14.11 -18.08 5.47
N GLU A 211 -14.76 -18.92 6.28
CA GLU A 211 -16.01 -18.56 6.97
C GLU A 211 -15.75 -17.44 7.99
N GLU A 212 -14.62 -17.50 8.70
CA GLU A 212 -14.21 -16.44 9.61
C GLU A 212 -13.82 -15.16 8.86
N ILE A 213 -13.11 -15.24 7.72
CA ILE A 213 -12.77 -14.05 6.92
C ILE A 213 -14.04 -13.36 6.41
N GLU A 214 -14.98 -14.11 5.83
CA GLU A 214 -16.26 -13.57 5.35
C GLU A 214 -17.00 -12.82 6.47
N SER A 215 -17.13 -13.45 7.64
CA SER A 215 -17.77 -12.83 8.80
C SER A 215 -17.02 -11.58 9.28
N LEU A 216 -15.69 -11.60 9.29
CA LEU A 216 -14.89 -10.45 9.73
C LEU A 216 -14.97 -9.28 8.74
N VAL A 217 -15.00 -9.54 7.43
CA VAL A 217 -15.19 -8.51 6.40
C VAL A 217 -16.55 -7.84 6.57
N GLU A 218 -17.63 -8.62 6.62
CA GLU A 218 -19.00 -8.11 6.80
C GLU A 218 -19.10 -7.22 8.05
N ARG A 219 -18.67 -7.75 9.21
CA ARG A 219 -18.73 -7.00 10.47
C ARG A 219 -17.89 -5.73 10.46
N THR A 220 -16.73 -5.76 9.81
CA THR A 220 -15.84 -4.57 9.73
C THR A 220 -16.48 -3.49 8.85
N ILE A 221 -17.15 -3.88 7.77
CA ILE A 221 -17.86 -2.96 6.87
C ILE A 221 -19.10 -2.36 7.54
N ASP A 222 -19.86 -3.17 8.26
CA ASP A 222 -21.01 -2.67 9.04
C ASP A 222 -20.58 -1.61 10.05
N ILE A 223 -19.49 -1.87 10.79
CA ILE A 223 -18.92 -0.90 11.72
C ILE A 223 -18.44 0.33 10.97
N PHE A 224 -17.77 0.17 9.82
CA PHE A 224 -17.34 1.31 9.00
C PHE A 224 -18.51 2.22 8.64
N HIS A 225 -19.63 1.66 8.17
CA HIS A 225 -20.81 2.45 7.82
C HIS A 225 -21.44 3.15 9.02
N SER A 226 -21.37 2.58 10.22
CA SER A 226 -21.84 3.24 11.44
C SER A 226 -20.93 4.38 11.92
N GLU A 227 -19.61 4.23 11.74
CA GLU A 227 -18.60 5.12 12.33
C GLU A 227 -18.19 6.24 11.37
N VAL A 228 -17.99 5.92 10.10
CA VAL A 228 -17.44 6.83 9.10
C VAL A 228 -18.57 7.32 8.18
N LYS A 229 -19.34 8.28 8.69
CA LYS A 229 -20.51 8.83 7.97
C LYS A 229 -20.09 9.55 6.68
N ASN A 230 -20.91 9.38 5.64
CA ASN A 230 -20.80 10.07 4.35
C ASN A 230 -19.47 9.85 3.61
N ARG A 231 -18.81 8.71 3.86
CA ARG A 231 -17.67 8.26 3.07
C ARG A 231 -17.93 6.84 2.57
N GLU A 232 -17.45 6.57 1.37
CA GLU A 232 -17.38 5.18 0.93
C GLU A 232 -16.42 4.37 1.81
N PRO A 233 -16.63 3.05 1.94
CA PRO A 233 -15.65 2.16 2.54
C PRO A 233 -14.27 2.44 1.98
N TRP A 234 -13.30 2.54 2.89
CA TRP A 234 -11.92 2.76 2.50
C TRP A 234 -11.47 1.66 1.54
N THR A 235 -10.65 2.00 0.54
CA THR A 235 -10.36 1.15 -0.60
C THR A 235 -9.98 -0.28 -0.19
N GLU A 236 -9.21 -0.45 0.88
CA GLU A 236 -8.78 -1.78 1.35
C GLU A 236 -9.92 -2.66 1.90
N LEU A 237 -11.03 -2.10 2.40
CA LEU A 237 -12.19 -2.91 2.78
C LEU A 237 -12.92 -3.44 1.54
N LYS A 238 -13.09 -2.58 0.51
CA LYS A 238 -13.62 -3.01 -0.79
C LYS A 238 -12.72 -4.05 -1.45
N ASP A 239 -11.40 -3.88 -1.35
CA ASP A 239 -10.45 -4.86 -1.86
C ASP A 239 -10.56 -6.20 -1.14
N ALA A 240 -10.80 -6.20 0.18
CA ALA A 240 -11.01 -7.43 0.93
C ALA A 240 -12.23 -8.20 0.42
N GLU A 241 -13.36 -7.52 0.17
CA GLU A 241 -14.56 -8.11 -0.46
C GLU A 241 -14.25 -8.67 -1.86
N ASN A 242 -13.64 -7.86 -2.73
CA ASN A 242 -13.30 -8.28 -4.10
C ASN A 242 -12.35 -9.51 -4.12
N TYR A 243 -11.42 -9.58 -3.18
CA TYR A 243 -10.52 -10.73 -3.05
C TYR A 243 -11.23 -11.98 -2.52
N LEU A 244 -12.24 -11.83 -1.66
CA LEU A 244 -13.10 -12.96 -1.26
C LEU A 244 -13.89 -13.52 -2.45
N GLU A 245 -14.55 -12.64 -3.22
CA GLU A 245 -15.31 -13.05 -4.41
C GLU A 245 -14.45 -13.81 -5.44
N SER A 246 -13.18 -13.41 -5.56
CA SER A 246 -12.20 -14.05 -6.44
C SER A 246 -11.42 -15.22 -5.79
N LYS A 247 -11.80 -15.65 -4.59
CA LYS A 247 -11.20 -16.78 -3.84
C LYS A 247 -9.71 -16.60 -3.55
N ASN A 248 -9.33 -15.39 -3.17
CA ASN A 248 -7.98 -15.02 -2.78
C ASN A 248 -7.93 -14.61 -1.30
N ASP A 249 -8.19 -15.58 -0.43
CA ASP A 249 -8.34 -15.44 1.02
C ASP A 249 -7.15 -14.75 1.68
N PHE A 250 -5.94 -15.01 1.17
CA PHE A 250 -4.72 -14.40 1.66
C PHE A 250 -4.68 -12.89 1.42
N MET A 251 -4.99 -12.46 0.19
CA MET A 251 -5.06 -11.04 -0.13
C MET A 251 -6.23 -10.35 0.56
N ALA A 252 -7.37 -11.04 0.66
CA ALA A 252 -8.52 -10.55 1.42
C ALA A 252 -8.14 -10.26 2.88
N THR A 253 -7.46 -11.20 3.54
CA THR A 253 -7.01 -11.05 4.93
C THR A 253 -6.03 -9.88 5.09
N ILE A 254 -5.07 -9.73 4.18
CA ILE A 254 -4.07 -8.65 4.26
C ILE A 254 -4.71 -7.28 4.06
N SER A 255 -5.64 -7.15 3.10
CA SER A 255 -6.40 -5.93 2.89
C SER A 255 -7.32 -5.63 4.08
N LEU A 256 -7.97 -6.64 4.65
CA LEU A 256 -8.78 -6.50 5.85
C LEU A 256 -7.96 -6.02 7.06
N GLN A 257 -6.76 -6.55 7.30
CA GLN A 257 -5.85 -6.04 8.35
C GLN A 257 -5.57 -4.55 8.19
N ASN A 258 -5.33 -4.12 6.94
CA ASN A 258 -5.08 -2.72 6.64
C ASN A 258 -6.33 -1.85 6.86
N GLY A 259 -7.49 -2.33 6.42
CA GLY A 259 -8.77 -1.62 6.57
C GLY A 259 -9.23 -1.53 8.02
N ALA A 260 -9.05 -2.61 8.78
CA ALA A 260 -9.38 -2.65 10.20
C ALA A 260 -8.48 -1.71 11.02
N TYR A 261 -7.19 -1.58 10.68
CA TYR A 261 -6.32 -0.56 11.28
C TYR A 261 -6.86 0.85 11.05
N TYR A 262 -7.17 1.20 9.80
CA TYR A 262 -7.71 2.51 9.45
C TYR A 262 -9.00 2.81 10.23
N LEU A 263 -9.94 1.86 10.22
CA LEU A 263 -11.20 1.98 10.94
C LEU A 263 -11.00 2.09 12.46
N GLY A 264 -10.02 1.38 13.02
CA GLY A 264 -9.66 1.50 14.43
C GLY A 264 -9.20 2.92 14.79
N CYS A 265 -8.32 3.51 13.98
CA CYS A 265 -7.86 4.89 14.17
C CYS A 265 -9.02 5.90 14.05
N GLU A 266 -9.84 5.80 13.01
CA GLU A 266 -10.99 6.71 12.81
C GLU A 266 -12.03 6.56 13.92
N GLY A 267 -12.35 5.33 14.32
CA GLY A 267 -13.33 5.07 15.38
C GLY A 267 -12.85 5.54 16.76
N LEU A 268 -11.55 5.45 17.07
CA LEU A 268 -10.97 6.07 18.27
C LEU A 268 -11.03 7.60 18.20
N SER A 269 -10.72 8.18 17.04
CA SER A 269 -10.85 9.63 16.82
C SER A 269 -12.28 10.13 17.03
N ASN A 270 -13.27 9.42 16.49
CA ASN A 270 -14.71 9.69 16.72
C ASN A 270 -15.12 9.63 18.20
N ARG A 271 -14.34 8.91 19.02
CA ARG A 271 -14.51 8.79 20.47
C ARG A 271 -13.64 9.80 21.24
N ASN A 272 -13.06 10.78 20.57
CA ASN A 272 -12.12 11.77 21.12
C ASN A 272 -10.89 11.15 21.79
N VAL A 273 -10.41 10.02 21.25
CA VAL A 273 -9.16 9.39 21.66
C VAL A 273 -8.10 9.73 20.62
N GLU A 274 -7.21 10.65 20.97
CA GLU A 274 -6.10 11.04 20.11
C GLU A 274 -5.04 9.93 20.02
N MET A 275 -4.40 9.75 18.87
CA MET A 275 -3.24 8.88 18.69
C MET A 275 -1.97 9.75 18.68
N GLU A 276 -0.98 9.39 19.49
CA GLU A 276 0.31 10.10 19.59
C GLU A 276 1.25 9.69 18.45
N ASN A 277 1.22 8.42 18.07
CA ASN A 277 2.07 7.87 17.02
C ASN A 277 1.29 7.77 15.71
N GLU A 278 1.63 8.62 14.75
CA GLU A 278 1.07 8.56 13.40
C GLU A 278 1.96 7.80 12.44
N GLY A 279 1.40 6.78 11.77
CA GLY A 279 1.95 6.21 10.56
C GLY A 279 1.70 4.71 10.41
N PHE A 280 1.24 4.33 9.22
CA PHE A 280 0.76 2.98 8.95
C PHE A 280 1.84 1.87 9.07
N LEU A 281 3.11 2.21 8.86
CA LEU A 281 4.20 1.24 8.87
C LEU A 281 4.94 1.13 10.20
N TYR A 282 4.55 1.93 11.20
CA TYR A 282 5.30 2.04 12.44
C TYR A 282 4.73 1.07 13.46
N PRO A 283 5.54 0.14 14.01
CA PRO A 283 5.08 -0.77 15.05
C PRO A 283 4.45 -0.04 16.23
N GLU A 284 5.02 1.09 16.65
CA GLU A 284 4.55 1.88 17.79
C GLU A 284 3.13 2.40 17.60
N SER A 285 2.78 2.84 16.38
CA SER A 285 1.44 3.29 16.03
C SER A 285 0.40 2.17 16.19
N GLU A 286 0.77 0.93 15.85
CA GLU A 286 -0.17 -0.17 15.94
C GLU A 286 -0.26 -0.77 17.34
N ILE A 287 0.83 -0.74 18.11
CA ILE A 287 0.78 -1.08 19.54
C ILE A 287 -0.13 -0.10 20.28
N GLU A 288 0.04 1.21 20.04
CA GLU A 288 -0.80 2.22 20.66
C GLU A 288 -2.28 2.03 20.29
N LEU A 289 -2.57 1.68 19.02
CA LEU A 289 -3.93 1.37 18.58
C LEU A 289 -4.50 0.19 19.39
N ILE A 290 -3.73 -0.89 19.51
CA ILE A 290 -4.12 -2.10 20.25
C ILE A 290 -4.47 -1.77 21.70
N GLU A 291 -3.65 -0.97 22.38
CA GLU A 291 -3.87 -0.54 23.77
C GLU A 291 -5.14 0.29 23.90
N LYS A 292 -5.29 1.31 23.05
CA LYS A 292 -6.44 2.22 23.11
C LYS A 292 -7.74 1.54 22.73
N LEU A 293 -7.73 0.62 21.76
CA LEU A 293 -8.91 -0.20 21.44
C LEU A 293 -9.29 -1.10 22.61
N ARG A 294 -8.31 -1.75 23.25
CA ARG A 294 -8.57 -2.62 24.41
C ARG A 294 -9.27 -1.86 25.54
N GLU A 295 -8.83 -0.63 25.81
CA GLU A 295 -9.37 0.22 26.86
C GLU A 295 -10.70 0.91 26.51
N ARG A 296 -10.87 1.34 25.26
CA ARG A 296 -11.93 2.29 24.86
C ARG A 296 -12.97 1.71 23.92
N TRP A 297 -12.68 0.59 23.28
CA TRP A 297 -13.57 -0.03 22.30
C TRP A 297 -13.33 -1.54 22.18
N THR A 298 -13.60 -2.25 23.27
CA THR A 298 -13.30 -3.69 23.41
C THR A 298 -13.96 -4.54 22.32
N GLU A 299 -15.16 -4.18 21.86
CA GLU A 299 -15.83 -4.88 20.76
C GLU A 299 -15.01 -4.88 19.46
N PHE A 300 -14.44 -3.73 19.10
CA PHE A 300 -13.61 -3.64 17.89
C PHE A 300 -12.20 -4.20 18.13
N TYR A 301 -11.68 -4.11 19.35
CA TYR A 301 -10.45 -4.80 19.73
C TYR A 301 -10.54 -6.31 19.43
N ASP A 302 -11.66 -6.95 19.76
CA ASP A 302 -11.85 -8.39 19.51
C ASP A 302 -11.89 -8.72 18.01
N ILE A 303 -12.55 -7.89 17.20
CA ILE A 303 -12.54 -8.01 15.73
C ILE A 303 -11.11 -7.85 15.21
N TYR A 304 -10.43 -6.79 15.64
CA TYR A 304 -9.07 -6.48 15.20
C TYR A 304 -8.10 -7.61 15.56
N ARG A 305 -8.20 -8.18 16.75
CA ARG A 305 -7.43 -9.34 17.19
C ARG A 305 -7.66 -10.57 16.29
N LYS A 306 -8.92 -10.84 15.91
CA LYS A 306 -9.29 -11.96 15.02
C LYS A 306 -8.82 -11.77 13.58
N VAL A 307 -8.89 -10.55 13.05
CA VAL A 307 -8.37 -10.20 11.71
C VAL A 307 -6.86 -10.52 11.59
N HIS A 308 -6.13 -10.47 12.69
CA HIS A 308 -4.71 -10.85 12.72
C HIS A 308 -4.45 -12.35 12.94
N ASN A 309 -5.51 -13.12 13.19
CA ASN A 309 -5.52 -14.55 13.52
C ASN A 309 -4.49 -14.94 14.58
N VAL A 310 -4.39 -14.17 15.67
CA VAL A 310 -3.35 -14.38 16.69
C VAL A 310 -3.43 -15.77 17.35
N ASP A 311 -4.61 -16.37 17.42
CA ASP A 311 -4.81 -17.67 18.08
C ASP A 311 -4.14 -18.83 17.33
N ALA A 312 -4.03 -18.74 16.00
CA ALA A 312 -3.31 -19.72 15.18
C ALA A 312 -1.78 -19.69 15.33
N TRP A 313 -1.23 -18.66 15.99
CA TRP A 313 0.21 -18.53 16.21
C TRP A 313 0.62 -19.12 17.56
N HIS A 314 1.76 -19.78 17.63
CA HIS A 314 2.38 -20.11 18.92
C HIS A 314 3.41 -19.03 19.29
N GLU A 315 3.56 -18.69 20.58
CA GLU A 315 4.53 -17.68 21.02
C GLU A 315 5.96 -18.02 20.56
N LYS A 316 6.37 -19.29 20.71
CA LYS A 316 7.68 -19.76 20.26
C LYS A 316 7.93 -19.56 18.77
N GLU A 317 6.87 -19.62 17.96
CA GLU A 317 6.95 -19.41 16.51
C GLU A 317 7.10 -17.93 16.18
N ILE A 318 6.37 -17.06 16.89
CA ILE A 318 6.54 -15.60 16.80
C ILE A 318 7.98 -15.24 17.19
N ASP A 319 8.47 -15.72 18.33
CA ASP A 319 9.82 -15.43 18.83
C ASP A 319 10.90 -15.95 17.86
N PHE A 320 10.73 -17.17 17.32
CA PHE A 320 11.63 -17.73 16.31
C PHE A 320 11.68 -16.85 15.05
N THR A 321 10.51 -16.45 14.55
CA THR A 321 10.38 -15.64 13.33
C THR A 321 10.95 -14.24 13.55
N PHE A 322 10.75 -13.68 14.74
CA PHE A 322 11.35 -12.42 15.15
C PHE A 322 12.88 -12.51 15.19
N GLY A 323 13.43 -13.55 15.83
CA GLY A 323 14.87 -13.81 15.86
C GLY A 323 15.48 -13.99 14.47
N TYR A 324 14.75 -14.62 13.54
CA TYR A 324 15.16 -14.71 12.13
C TYR A 324 15.23 -13.32 11.48
N LEU A 325 14.20 -12.49 11.64
CA LEU A 325 14.17 -11.14 11.11
C LEU A 325 15.28 -10.26 11.71
N LEU A 326 15.51 -10.33 13.02
CA LEU A 326 16.57 -9.59 13.71
C LEU A 326 17.95 -9.92 13.17
N LYS A 327 18.30 -11.20 13.04
CA LYS A 327 19.59 -11.62 12.49
C LYS A 327 19.81 -11.07 11.08
N ARG A 328 18.75 -11.00 10.27
CA ARG A 328 18.80 -10.41 8.94
C ARG A 328 19.08 -8.91 8.99
N LEU A 329 18.43 -8.19 9.92
CA LEU A 329 18.61 -6.75 10.09
C LEU A 329 20.02 -6.40 10.60
N GLU A 330 20.54 -7.16 11.57
CA GLU A 330 21.90 -6.99 12.12
C GLU A 330 22.98 -7.18 11.04
N GLN A 331 22.84 -8.20 10.18
CA GLN A 331 23.77 -8.43 9.06
C GLN A 331 23.81 -7.27 8.06
N VAL A 332 22.73 -6.50 7.97
CA VAL A 332 22.67 -5.31 7.12
C VAL A 332 23.36 -4.13 7.81
N GLU A 333 23.15 -3.90 9.10
CA GLU A 333 23.84 -2.83 9.84
C GLU A 333 25.37 -3.00 9.84
N PHE A 334 25.87 -4.23 10.05
CA PHE A 334 27.32 -4.49 10.06
C PHE A 334 28.00 -4.21 8.71
N LYS A 335 27.35 -4.52 7.58
CA LYS A 335 27.93 -4.26 6.24
C LYS A 335 28.09 -2.77 5.94
N TYR A 336 27.20 -1.93 6.46
CA TYR A 336 27.25 -0.49 6.21
C TYR A 336 28.26 0.24 7.10
N LEU A 337 28.48 -0.23 8.33
CA LEU A 337 29.51 0.29 9.22
C LEU A 337 30.93 -0.05 8.75
N SER A 338 31.10 -1.18 8.04
CA SER A 338 32.37 -1.58 7.43
C SER A 338 32.67 -0.93 6.07
N SER A 339 31.73 -0.16 5.50
CA SER A 339 31.86 0.50 4.19
C SER A 339 31.96 2.02 4.26
N LYS A 340 32.00 2.58 5.48
CA LYS A 340 32.46 3.95 5.76
C LYS A 340 33.92 3.90 6.17
#